data_AF-A0A7W4PKE9-F1
#
_entry.id   AF-A0A7W4PKE9-F1
#
_cell.length_a   1.000
_cell.length_b   1.000
_cell.length_c   1.000
_cell.angle_alpha   90.00
_cell.angle_beta   90.00
_cell.angle_gamma   90.00
#
_symmetry.space_group_name_H-M   'P 1'
#
loop_
_entity.id
_entity.type
_entity.pdbx_description
1 polymer ?
#
loop_
_entity_poly.entity_id
_entity_poly.type
_entity_poly.pdbx_seq_one_letter_code
_entity_poly.pdbx_strand_id
1 'polypeptide(L)'
;MSSFDTRIFKEPELEFGDHHHHPDPRLGLFEAGPLQPFVGDVIKVGVIGSAKTIEDTRKFLETAASGVDGKSEKHPNMHPAFPGLGNQSPYRCRFEIEDGATAALSQSKLDRIAKEPDHQKAVEMAVDDIVAELEALADGGNRPDVAIVALPVRLLERVWNAKVDSRGTTEKDDSSGSDAPNFRGMLKARAMHLAFPIQIVWEDTVDDKVSIPQKIKESSARKIQDVAGRSWNLLTTLYYKGSGRIPWRRMPKEGEFTACYIGISFYREAGGQQLFTSAAQMFDERGRGFVLKGKRAHTESRGRHPYMTSDDAREIIENVLAAYKTHHKTLPARVIVLKTSRFKDEEAEGILEALNAAGTEMRDLVWVQESYSVKLMRDGNYPVLRGTFVDLGGNGLLYTNGSMPYYGTYPGMYDPRPLLLCPHSSCDSTVTQLAEEVFSLTKINWNSTQMNQRLPIPIRAARMVGEILKYMKEGQVESTDYRKYI
;
A
#
# COMPACT_ATOMS: atom_id res chain seq x y z
N MET A 1 23.96 -10.88 33.14
CA MET A 1 23.75 -10.67 31.70
C MET A 1 22.26 -10.66 31.47
N SER A 2 21.68 -9.57 30.99
CA SER A 2 20.28 -9.58 30.56
C SER A 2 20.18 -10.52 29.36
N SER A 3 19.43 -11.62 29.48
CA SER A 3 19.19 -12.54 28.38
C SER A 3 18.07 -11.95 27.52
N PHE A 4 18.34 -11.72 26.23
CA PHE A 4 17.31 -11.35 25.27
C PHE A 4 16.68 -12.63 24.72
N ASP A 5 15.36 -12.78 24.83
CA ASP A 5 14.66 -13.91 24.18
C ASP A 5 14.64 -13.68 22.67
N THR A 6 15.00 -14.70 21.90
CA THR A 6 15.12 -14.63 20.44
C THR A 6 14.33 -15.74 19.80
N ARG A 7 13.55 -15.39 18.77
CA ARG A 7 12.70 -16.33 18.05
C ARG A 7 12.80 -16.09 16.55
N ILE A 8 12.53 -17.12 15.76
CA ILE A 8 12.34 -17.00 14.31
C ILE A 8 10.93 -17.49 14.04
N PHE A 9 10.04 -16.58 13.68
CA PHE A 9 8.67 -16.94 13.31
C PHE A 9 8.66 -17.73 12.01
N LYS A 10 7.73 -18.68 11.89
CA LYS A 10 7.45 -19.35 10.63
C LYS A 10 6.93 -18.34 9.62
N GLU A 11 7.20 -18.57 8.33
CA GLU A 11 6.66 -17.71 7.29
C GLU A 11 5.12 -17.75 7.34
N PRO A 12 4.41 -16.61 7.33
CA PRO A 12 2.97 -16.59 7.50
C PRO A 12 2.26 -17.18 6.29
N GLU A 13 1.28 -18.05 6.56
CA GLU A 13 0.37 -18.61 5.57
C GLU A 13 -0.73 -17.62 5.16
N LEU A 14 -1.18 -17.73 3.91
CA LEU A 14 -2.29 -16.96 3.35
C LEU A 14 -3.39 -17.91 2.91
N GLU A 15 -4.63 -17.46 2.96
CA GLU A 15 -5.80 -18.23 2.53
C GLU A 15 -6.37 -17.67 1.21
N PHE A 16 -6.74 -18.60 0.32
CA PHE A 16 -7.22 -18.37 -1.05
C PHE A 16 -8.59 -19.03 -1.26
N GLY A 17 -8.99 -19.22 -2.52
CA GLY A 17 -10.19 -19.97 -2.86
C GLY A 17 -10.20 -21.38 -2.23
N ASP A 18 -11.40 -21.93 -1.99
CA ASP A 18 -11.60 -23.29 -1.49
C ASP A 18 -10.83 -23.62 -0.19
N HIS A 19 -10.57 -22.62 0.66
CA HIS A 19 -9.79 -22.74 1.91
C HIS A 19 -8.35 -23.25 1.72
N HIS A 20 -7.84 -23.18 0.48
CA HIS A 20 -6.45 -23.48 0.20
C HIS A 20 -5.55 -22.45 0.87
N HIS A 21 -4.38 -22.88 1.34
CA HIS A 21 -3.40 -22.01 1.95
C HIS A 21 -2.00 -22.21 1.41
N HIS A 22 -1.29 -21.09 1.23
CA HIS A 22 0.07 -21.08 0.73
C HIS A 22 0.82 -19.80 1.19
N PRO A 23 2.14 -19.84 1.48
CA PRO A 23 2.86 -18.65 1.95
C PRO A 23 3.21 -17.66 0.82
N ASP A 24 3.25 -18.13 -0.43
CA ASP A 24 3.44 -17.34 -1.66
C ASP A 24 2.09 -16.99 -2.30
N PRO A 25 1.73 -15.69 -2.42
CA PRO A 25 0.51 -15.24 -3.10
C PRO A 25 0.34 -15.75 -4.53
N ARG A 26 1.44 -15.93 -5.27
CA ARG A 26 1.39 -16.28 -6.69
C ARG A 26 0.97 -17.73 -6.88
N LEU A 27 1.57 -18.64 -6.13
CA LEU A 27 1.21 -20.06 -6.17
C LEU A 27 -0.19 -20.29 -5.59
N GLY A 28 -0.54 -19.66 -4.47
CA GLY A 28 -1.89 -19.78 -3.92
C GLY A 28 -2.98 -19.31 -4.90
N LEU A 29 -2.76 -18.18 -5.59
CA LEU A 29 -3.67 -17.73 -6.65
C LEU A 29 -3.71 -18.68 -7.85
N PHE A 30 -2.56 -19.22 -8.27
CA PHE A 30 -2.52 -20.16 -9.39
C PHE A 30 -3.28 -21.46 -9.08
N GLU A 31 -3.04 -22.04 -7.90
CA GLU A 31 -3.60 -23.33 -7.50
C GLU A 31 -5.10 -23.22 -7.19
N ALA A 32 -5.51 -22.21 -6.42
CA ALA A 32 -6.86 -22.12 -5.88
C ALA A 32 -7.69 -20.94 -6.42
N GLY A 33 -7.05 -19.95 -7.05
CA GLY A 33 -7.72 -18.71 -7.43
C GLY A 33 -7.92 -17.76 -6.25
N PRO A 34 -8.66 -16.65 -6.46
CA PRO A 34 -8.84 -15.64 -5.42
C PRO A 34 -9.78 -16.13 -4.31
N LEU A 35 -9.51 -15.71 -3.07
CA LEU A 35 -10.35 -15.96 -1.90
C LEU A 35 -11.82 -15.59 -2.15
N GLN A 36 -12.04 -14.43 -2.75
CA GLN A 36 -13.37 -14.00 -3.17
C GLN A 36 -13.38 -13.94 -4.69
N PRO A 37 -14.08 -14.85 -5.40
CA PRO A 37 -14.17 -14.80 -6.85
C PRO A 37 -15.00 -13.59 -7.29
N PHE A 38 -14.59 -13.00 -8.42
CA PHE A 38 -15.41 -12.03 -9.12
C PHE A 38 -16.59 -12.75 -9.77
N VAL A 39 -17.79 -12.16 -9.68
CA VAL A 39 -19.03 -12.78 -10.18
C VAL A 39 -19.15 -12.65 -11.71
N GLY A 40 -18.47 -11.67 -12.30
CA GLY A 40 -18.41 -11.49 -13.75
C GLY A 40 -17.21 -12.19 -14.39
N ASP A 41 -17.25 -12.32 -15.71
CA ASP A 41 -16.18 -12.97 -16.48
C ASP A 41 -15.04 -12.02 -16.87
N VAL A 42 -15.32 -10.72 -16.90
CA VAL A 42 -14.41 -9.69 -17.44
C VAL A 42 -14.39 -8.47 -16.52
N ILE A 43 -13.18 -8.06 -16.15
CA ILE A 43 -12.92 -6.75 -15.54
C ILE A 43 -12.58 -5.77 -16.67
N LYS A 44 -13.40 -4.72 -16.82
CA LYS A 44 -13.22 -3.68 -17.83
C LYS A 44 -12.14 -2.70 -17.40
N VAL A 45 -11.09 -2.59 -18.20
CA VAL A 45 -9.93 -1.74 -17.94
C VAL A 45 -9.93 -0.55 -18.89
N GLY A 46 -10.05 0.66 -18.33
CA GLY A 46 -9.84 1.88 -19.10
C GLY A 46 -8.36 2.22 -19.20
N VAL A 47 -7.91 2.90 -20.25
CA VAL A 47 -6.50 3.33 -20.38
C VAL A 47 -6.39 4.78 -20.83
N ILE A 48 -5.62 5.56 -20.09
CA ILE A 48 -5.28 6.95 -20.43
C ILE A 48 -3.77 7.06 -20.55
N GLY A 49 -3.29 7.65 -21.64
CA GLY A 49 -1.86 7.77 -21.91
C GLY A 49 -1.60 8.50 -23.21
N SER A 50 -0.39 8.37 -23.77
CA SER A 50 -0.18 8.70 -25.17
C SER A 50 -0.71 7.57 -26.06
N ALA A 51 -0.88 7.82 -27.36
CA ALA A 51 -1.24 6.75 -28.31
C ALA A 51 -0.31 5.54 -28.20
N LYS A 52 1.01 5.77 -28.06
CA LYS A 52 2.01 4.72 -27.83
C LYS A 52 1.77 3.96 -26.53
N THR A 53 1.62 4.65 -25.39
CA THR A 53 1.50 3.95 -24.10
C THR A 53 0.18 3.20 -23.96
N ILE A 54 -0.87 3.62 -24.67
CA ILE A 54 -2.13 2.86 -24.79
C ILE A 54 -1.90 1.55 -25.56
N GLU A 55 -1.25 1.62 -26.73
CA GLU A 55 -0.90 0.45 -27.53
C GLU A 55 -0.02 -0.54 -26.75
N ASP A 56 1.02 -0.03 -26.08
CA ASP A 56 1.93 -0.85 -25.27
C ASP A 56 1.20 -1.51 -24.09
N THR A 57 0.26 -0.80 -23.45
CA THR A 57 -0.54 -1.36 -22.35
C THR A 57 -1.45 -2.48 -22.85
N ARG A 58 -2.08 -2.31 -24.02
CA ARG A 58 -2.91 -3.35 -24.64
C ARG A 58 -2.08 -4.60 -24.93
N LYS A 59 -0.94 -4.41 -25.61
CA LYS A 59 -0.01 -5.50 -25.92
C LYS A 59 0.52 -6.21 -24.67
N PHE A 60 0.80 -5.46 -23.60
CA PHE A 60 1.23 -6.03 -22.33
C PHE A 60 0.15 -6.95 -21.74
N LEU A 61 -1.12 -6.52 -21.71
CA LEU A 61 -2.21 -7.34 -21.20
C LEU A 61 -2.46 -8.59 -22.07
N GLU A 62 -2.35 -8.48 -23.40
CA GLU A 62 -2.44 -9.63 -24.32
C GLU A 62 -1.31 -10.64 -24.09
N THR A 63 -0.09 -10.15 -23.88
CA THR A 63 1.08 -10.97 -23.54
C THR A 63 0.87 -11.68 -22.21
N ALA A 64 0.46 -10.94 -21.17
CA ALA A 64 0.16 -11.50 -19.87
C ALA A 64 -0.96 -12.55 -19.97
N ALA A 65 -2.02 -12.30 -20.74
CA ALA A 65 -3.11 -13.25 -20.93
C ALA A 65 -2.66 -14.57 -21.56
N SER A 66 -1.65 -14.53 -22.44
CA SER A 66 -1.08 -15.72 -23.10
C SER A 66 -0.10 -16.51 -22.21
N GLY A 67 0.35 -15.92 -21.11
CA GLY A 67 1.36 -16.50 -20.23
C GLY A 67 2.77 -15.97 -20.51
N VAL A 68 3.62 -16.00 -19.48
CA VAL A 68 4.99 -15.46 -19.51
C VAL A 68 5.91 -16.36 -18.70
N ASP A 69 7.01 -16.79 -19.31
CA ASP A 69 7.99 -17.65 -18.64
C ASP A 69 8.70 -16.95 -17.46
N GLY A 70 9.12 -17.77 -16.50
CA GLY A 70 9.97 -17.34 -15.39
C GLY A 70 11.40 -17.02 -15.84
N LYS A 71 12.14 -16.26 -15.03
CA LYS A 71 13.47 -15.74 -15.42
C LYS A 71 14.67 -16.47 -14.83
N SER A 72 14.48 -17.37 -13.85
CA SER A 72 15.61 -17.97 -13.13
C SER A 72 15.40 -19.43 -12.80
N GLU A 73 16.29 -20.29 -13.31
CA GLU A 73 16.43 -21.68 -12.86
C GLU A 73 17.07 -21.80 -11.47
N LYS A 74 17.91 -20.83 -11.07
CA LYS A 74 18.60 -20.84 -9.77
C LYS A 74 17.68 -20.50 -8.60
N HIS A 75 16.74 -19.58 -8.82
CA HIS A 75 15.76 -19.14 -7.82
C HIS A 75 14.35 -19.15 -8.41
N PRO A 76 13.78 -20.34 -8.70
CA PRO A 76 12.51 -20.47 -9.41
C PRO A 76 11.36 -19.82 -8.63
N ASN A 77 11.36 -19.93 -7.31
CA ASN A 77 10.35 -19.31 -6.44
C ASN A 77 10.46 -17.78 -6.38
N MET A 78 11.62 -17.20 -6.69
CA MET A 78 11.79 -15.74 -6.69
C MET A 78 11.19 -15.12 -7.96
N HIS A 79 11.36 -15.78 -9.10
CA HIS A 79 10.91 -15.34 -10.43
C HIS A 79 10.06 -16.41 -11.14
N PRO A 80 8.93 -16.83 -10.56
CA PRO A 80 8.07 -17.85 -11.16
C PRO A 80 7.39 -17.30 -12.42
N ALA A 81 7.04 -18.21 -13.32
CA ALA A 81 6.25 -17.89 -14.51
C ALA A 81 4.89 -17.26 -14.15
N PHE A 82 4.33 -16.50 -15.07
CA PHE A 82 2.93 -16.10 -15.06
C PHE A 82 2.15 -17.06 -15.97
N PRO A 83 1.17 -17.82 -15.47
CA PRO A 83 0.55 -18.92 -16.20
C PRO A 83 -0.42 -18.49 -17.30
N GLY A 84 -0.71 -17.18 -17.41
CA GLY A 84 -1.72 -16.67 -18.33
C GLY A 84 -3.12 -16.62 -17.72
N LEU A 85 -4.11 -16.29 -18.57
CA LEU A 85 -5.52 -16.12 -18.19
C LEU A 85 -6.44 -17.12 -18.89
N GLY A 86 -5.91 -18.28 -19.27
CA GLY A 86 -6.68 -19.39 -19.86
C GLY A 86 -7.52 -20.16 -18.81
N ASN A 87 -7.77 -21.45 -19.06
CA ASN A 87 -8.65 -22.29 -18.22
C ASN A 87 -8.24 -22.38 -16.73
N GLN A 88 -6.95 -22.16 -16.43
CA GLN A 88 -6.42 -22.09 -15.05
C GLN A 88 -5.96 -20.67 -14.69
N SER A 89 -6.72 -19.65 -15.12
CA SER A 89 -6.46 -18.26 -14.74
C SER A 89 -6.37 -18.11 -13.21
N PRO A 90 -5.29 -17.51 -12.67
CA PRO A 90 -5.14 -17.26 -11.24
C PRO A 90 -6.23 -16.34 -10.64
N TYR A 91 -6.95 -15.61 -11.48
CA TYR A 91 -7.97 -14.64 -11.07
C TYR A 91 -9.39 -15.08 -11.40
N ARG A 92 -9.55 -16.20 -12.14
CA ARG A 92 -10.85 -16.72 -12.59
C ARG A 92 -11.68 -15.72 -13.41
N CYS A 93 -11.04 -14.69 -13.95
CA CYS A 93 -11.64 -13.70 -14.85
C CYS A 93 -10.61 -13.22 -15.88
N ARG A 94 -11.09 -12.48 -16.89
CA ARG A 94 -10.28 -11.81 -17.90
C ARG A 94 -10.19 -10.31 -17.62
N PHE A 95 -9.22 -9.65 -18.24
CA PHE A 95 -9.05 -8.19 -18.22
C PHE A 95 -9.11 -7.68 -19.64
N GLU A 96 -10.02 -6.78 -19.94
CA GLU A 96 -10.25 -6.29 -21.30
C GLU A 96 -10.24 -4.77 -21.37
N ILE A 97 -9.57 -4.24 -22.40
CA ILE A 97 -9.63 -2.82 -22.76
C ILE A 97 -10.59 -2.70 -23.95
N GLU A 98 -11.81 -2.25 -23.68
CA GLU A 98 -12.79 -1.94 -24.72
C GLU A 98 -12.30 -0.76 -25.57
N ASP A 99 -12.58 -0.74 -26.86
CA ASP A 99 -12.06 0.29 -27.78
C ASP A 99 -12.48 1.71 -27.38
N GLY A 100 -13.70 1.87 -26.85
CA GLY A 100 -14.19 3.14 -26.33
C GLY A 100 -13.81 3.43 -24.87
N ALA A 101 -12.98 2.60 -24.23
CA ALA A 101 -12.49 2.80 -22.87
C ALA A 101 -11.06 3.37 -22.84
N THR A 102 -10.61 3.98 -23.95
CA THR A 102 -9.27 4.59 -24.06
C THR A 102 -9.35 6.08 -24.34
N ALA A 103 -8.44 6.85 -23.75
CA ALA A 103 -8.33 8.29 -24.02
C ALA A 103 -6.86 8.72 -24.16
N ALA A 104 -6.53 9.27 -25.33
CA ALA A 104 -5.16 9.67 -25.66
C ALA A 104 -4.90 11.14 -25.34
N LEU A 105 -3.89 11.41 -24.53
CA LEU A 105 -3.31 12.74 -24.36
C LEU A 105 -2.64 13.16 -25.67
N SER A 106 -3.14 14.23 -26.28
CA SER A 106 -2.56 14.77 -27.51
C SER A 106 -1.11 15.22 -27.32
N GLN A 107 -0.32 15.18 -28.39
CA GLN A 107 1.06 15.70 -28.37
C GLN A 107 1.12 17.18 -27.98
N SER A 108 0.11 17.97 -28.38
CA SER A 108 0.01 19.38 -27.99
C SER A 108 -0.11 19.55 -26.47
N LYS A 109 -0.96 18.75 -25.79
CA LYS A 109 -1.07 18.75 -24.32
C LYS A 109 0.27 18.38 -23.68
N LEU A 110 0.91 17.31 -24.14
CA LEU A 110 2.19 16.83 -23.62
C LEU A 110 3.31 17.88 -23.79
N ASP A 111 3.43 18.49 -24.97
CA ASP A 111 4.42 19.54 -25.24
C ASP A 111 4.19 20.79 -24.39
N ARG A 112 2.92 21.17 -24.19
CA ARG A 112 2.54 22.29 -23.34
C ARG A 112 2.97 22.06 -21.89
N ILE A 113 2.71 20.87 -21.33
CA ILE A 113 3.12 20.51 -19.97
C ILE A 113 4.65 20.46 -19.84
N ALA A 114 5.33 19.87 -20.83
CA ALA A 114 6.78 19.73 -20.82
C ALA A 114 7.49 21.10 -20.87
N LYS A 115 6.92 22.08 -21.57
CA LYS A 115 7.47 23.44 -21.73
C LYS A 115 7.12 24.41 -20.61
N GLU A 116 6.15 24.09 -19.75
CA GLU A 116 5.80 24.95 -18.62
C GLU A 116 7.02 25.08 -17.69
N PRO A 117 7.54 26.29 -17.42
CA PRO A 117 8.70 26.48 -16.55
C PRO A 117 8.40 26.18 -15.09
N ASP A 118 7.20 26.49 -14.60
CA ASP A 118 6.86 26.27 -13.19
C ASP A 118 6.55 24.79 -12.91
N HIS A 119 7.27 24.20 -11.96
CA HIS A 119 7.17 22.78 -11.61
C HIS A 119 5.82 22.39 -11.02
N GLN A 120 5.26 23.23 -10.14
CA GLN A 120 3.97 22.98 -9.51
C GLN A 120 2.86 23.07 -10.56
N LYS A 121 2.86 24.13 -11.37
CA LYS A 121 1.91 24.36 -12.45
C LYS A 121 1.97 23.26 -13.51
N ALA A 122 3.15 22.79 -13.88
CA ALA A 122 3.29 21.67 -14.81
C ALA A 122 2.65 20.37 -14.27
N VAL A 123 2.82 20.09 -12.98
CA VAL A 123 2.17 18.94 -12.32
C VAL A 123 0.66 19.12 -12.28
N GLU A 124 0.17 20.31 -11.93
CA GLU A 124 -1.28 20.61 -11.91
C GLU A 124 -1.90 20.46 -13.30
N MET A 125 -1.26 21.01 -14.34
CA MET A 125 -1.71 20.87 -15.73
C MET A 125 -1.76 19.40 -16.17
N ALA A 126 -0.75 18.61 -15.79
CA ALA A 126 -0.74 17.17 -16.08
C ALA A 126 -1.89 16.43 -15.40
N VAL A 127 -2.15 16.76 -14.13
CA VAL A 127 -3.25 16.16 -13.38
C VAL A 127 -4.60 16.57 -13.98
N ASP A 128 -4.81 17.86 -14.27
CA ASP A 128 -6.06 18.38 -14.84
C ASP A 128 -6.35 17.74 -16.20
N ASP A 129 -5.34 17.69 -17.08
CA ASP A 129 -5.51 17.07 -18.40
C ASP A 129 -5.87 15.58 -18.28
N ILE A 130 -5.30 14.83 -17.31
CA ILE A 130 -5.63 13.41 -17.11
C ILE A 130 -7.00 13.23 -16.46
N VAL A 131 -7.36 14.05 -15.46
CA VAL A 131 -8.64 13.96 -14.77
C VAL A 131 -9.79 14.28 -15.73
N ALA A 132 -9.64 15.26 -16.61
CA ALA A 132 -10.64 15.56 -17.63
C ALA A 132 -10.90 14.36 -18.55
N GLU A 133 -9.86 13.62 -18.95
CA GLU A 133 -10.04 12.39 -19.76
C GLU A 133 -10.67 11.25 -18.93
N LEU A 134 -10.35 11.14 -17.63
CA LEU A 134 -10.99 10.17 -16.73
C LEU A 134 -12.49 10.46 -16.55
N GLU A 135 -12.86 11.74 -16.41
CA GLU A 135 -14.25 12.19 -16.30
C GLU A 135 -15.01 11.89 -17.59
N ALA A 136 -14.42 12.18 -18.75
CA ALA A 136 -15.01 11.83 -20.04
C ALA A 136 -15.26 10.31 -20.19
N LEU A 137 -14.33 9.47 -19.71
CA LEU A 137 -14.52 8.01 -19.66
C LEU A 137 -15.61 7.59 -18.66
N ALA A 138 -15.77 8.31 -17.55
CA ALA A 138 -16.81 8.01 -16.56
C ALA A 138 -18.22 8.34 -17.06
N ASP A 139 -18.35 9.42 -17.84
CA ASP A 139 -19.60 9.88 -18.43
C ASP A 139 -19.95 9.18 -19.76
N GLY A 140 -18.96 8.53 -20.38
CA GLY A 140 -19.13 7.73 -21.59
C GLY A 140 -19.90 6.43 -21.39
N GLY A 141 -20.31 5.81 -22.50
CA GLY A 141 -21.04 4.53 -22.50
C GLY A 141 -20.21 3.31 -22.10
N ASN A 142 -18.87 3.41 -22.14
CA ASN A 142 -17.93 2.32 -21.85
C ASN A 142 -17.17 2.58 -20.54
N ARG A 143 -17.92 2.83 -19.46
CA ARG A 143 -17.34 3.08 -18.14
C ARG A 143 -16.50 1.87 -17.68
N PRO A 144 -15.22 2.06 -17.30
CA PRO A 144 -14.39 0.97 -16.83
C PRO A 144 -14.64 0.63 -15.36
N ASP A 145 -14.29 -0.59 -14.96
CA ASP A 145 -14.24 -1.01 -13.54
C ASP A 145 -12.99 -0.46 -12.85
N VAL A 146 -11.91 -0.26 -13.60
CA VAL A 146 -10.64 0.34 -13.16
C VAL A 146 -9.95 1.01 -14.34
N ALA A 147 -9.30 2.16 -14.12
CA ALA A 147 -8.54 2.85 -15.18
C ALA A 147 -7.03 2.82 -14.93
N ILE A 148 -6.26 2.48 -15.95
CA ILE A 148 -4.81 2.61 -15.99
C ILE A 148 -4.44 3.99 -16.52
N VAL A 149 -3.62 4.72 -15.77
CA VAL A 149 -2.95 5.94 -16.22
C VAL A 149 -1.53 5.55 -16.63
N ALA A 150 -1.35 5.27 -17.92
CA ALA A 150 -0.09 4.85 -18.54
C ALA A 150 0.77 6.08 -18.88
N LEU A 151 1.61 6.48 -17.94
CA LEU A 151 2.41 7.71 -18.01
C LEU A 151 3.54 7.60 -19.05
N PRO A 152 3.52 8.41 -20.12
CA PRO A 152 4.62 8.49 -21.06
C PRO A 152 5.89 9.04 -20.40
N VAL A 153 7.07 8.58 -20.84
CA VAL A 153 8.37 9.00 -20.28
C VAL A 153 8.48 10.52 -20.20
N ARG A 154 8.10 11.26 -21.25
CA ARG A 154 8.19 12.73 -21.27
C ARG A 154 7.43 13.39 -20.11
N LEU A 155 6.22 12.89 -19.80
CA LEU A 155 5.41 13.40 -18.70
C LEU A 155 6.02 13.01 -17.35
N LEU A 156 6.49 11.77 -17.26
CA LEU A 156 7.15 11.26 -16.06
C LEU A 156 8.41 12.05 -15.71
N GLU A 157 9.27 12.34 -16.69
CA GLU A 157 10.48 13.15 -16.50
C GLU A 157 10.13 14.54 -15.96
N ARG A 158 9.13 15.21 -16.56
CA ARG A 158 8.71 16.55 -16.15
C ARG A 158 8.19 16.59 -14.70
N VAL A 159 7.34 15.62 -14.37
CA VAL A 159 6.74 15.47 -13.04
C VAL A 159 7.76 15.05 -11.99
N TRP A 160 8.73 14.22 -12.36
CA TRP A 160 9.76 13.76 -11.44
C TRP A 160 10.79 14.84 -11.14
N ASN A 161 11.24 15.60 -12.15
CA ASN A 161 12.17 16.70 -11.94
C ASN A 161 11.59 17.75 -10.98
N ALA A 162 10.28 18.04 -11.11
CA ALA A 162 9.55 18.85 -10.13
C ALA A 162 9.69 18.35 -8.69
N LYS A 163 9.66 17.04 -8.48
CA LYS A 163 9.82 16.47 -7.14
C LYS A 163 11.25 16.59 -6.60
N VAL A 164 12.27 16.41 -7.44
CA VAL A 164 13.69 16.42 -7.04
C VAL A 164 14.17 17.84 -6.76
N ASP A 165 13.86 18.80 -7.63
CA ASP A 165 14.33 20.18 -7.49
C ASP A 165 13.75 20.85 -6.23
N SER A 166 12.52 20.49 -5.84
CA SER A 166 11.89 20.97 -4.61
C SER A 166 12.36 20.28 -3.32
N ARG A 167 13.11 19.16 -3.40
CA ARG A 167 13.59 18.41 -2.21
C ARG A 167 14.84 19.00 -1.55
N GLY A 168 15.45 20.05 -2.13
CA GLY A 168 16.65 20.69 -1.58
C GLY A 168 16.50 21.34 -0.20
N THR A 169 15.32 21.32 0.42
CA THR A 169 14.98 22.10 1.62
C THR A 169 14.53 21.28 2.85
N THR A 170 14.55 19.93 2.83
CA THR A 170 14.03 19.10 3.94
C THR A 170 15.02 18.04 4.45
N GLU A 171 15.12 17.90 5.79
CA GLU A 171 15.92 16.86 6.46
C GLU A 171 15.31 15.45 6.24
N LYS A 172 16.17 14.42 6.11
CA LYS A 172 15.82 13.05 5.70
C LYS A 172 15.03 12.21 6.73
N ASP A 173 14.88 12.67 7.97
CA ASP A 173 14.28 11.88 9.08
C ASP A 173 12.85 12.31 9.48
N ASP A 174 12.28 13.31 8.79
CA ASP A 174 10.90 13.72 9.07
C ASP A 174 9.91 12.70 8.48
N SER A 175 9.18 12.03 9.37
CA SER A 175 8.06 11.13 9.07
C SER A 175 6.84 11.84 8.43
N SER A 176 7.01 13.05 7.88
CA SER A 176 5.95 14.04 7.66
C SER A 176 5.64 14.28 6.17
N GLY A 177 6.40 13.68 5.26
CA GLY A 177 6.31 13.93 3.82
C GLY A 177 7.02 15.23 3.38
N SER A 178 7.29 15.32 2.07
CA SER A 178 7.95 16.48 1.44
C SER A 178 6.92 17.50 0.95
N ASP A 179 7.30 18.77 0.88
CA ASP A 179 6.52 19.83 0.24
C ASP A 179 6.70 19.87 -1.28
N ALA A 180 7.53 18.98 -1.82
CA ALA A 180 7.67 18.78 -3.26
C ALA A 180 6.34 18.35 -3.90
N PRO A 181 6.04 18.82 -5.13
CA PRO A 181 4.83 18.41 -5.87
C PRO A 181 4.75 16.87 -5.99
N ASN A 182 3.69 16.26 -5.45
CA ASN A 182 3.45 14.82 -5.55
C ASN A 182 2.29 14.54 -6.52
N PHE A 183 2.64 14.30 -7.78
CA PHE A 183 1.68 13.96 -8.84
C PHE A 183 0.78 12.78 -8.50
N ARG A 184 1.29 11.70 -7.88
CA ARG A 184 0.46 10.55 -7.49
C ARG A 184 -0.62 10.97 -6.49
N GLY A 185 -0.21 11.70 -5.46
CA GLY A 185 -1.10 12.21 -4.42
C GLY A 185 -2.18 13.12 -5.01
N MET A 186 -1.76 14.10 -5.81
CA MET A 186 -2.66 15.06 -6.44
C MET A 186 -3.61 14.42 -7.44
N LEU A 187 -3.13 13.51 -8.30
CA LEU A 187 -3.97 12.80 -9.28
C LEU A 187 -5.04 11.96 -8.59
N LYS A 188 -4.67 11.17 -7.57
CA LYS A 188 -5.63 10.35 -6.83
C LYS A 188 -6.63 11.19 -6.04
N ALA A 189 -6.19 12.32 -5.47
CA ALA A 189 -7.08 13.24 -4.77
C ALA A 189 -8.10 13.87 -5.72
N ARG A 190 -7.66 14.36 -6.90
CA ARG A 190 -8.58 14.94 -7.89
C ARG A 190 -9.48 13.90 -8.57
N ALA A 191 -9.06 12.64 -8.67
CA ALA A 191 -9.87 11.56 -9.22
C ALA A 191 -10.79 10.86 -8.20
N MET A 192 -10.84 11.34 -6.94
CA MET A 192 -11.52 10.64 -5.85
C MET A 192 -13.04 10.50 -6.05
N HIS A 193 -13.67 11.47 -6.72
CA HIS A 193 -15.10 11.51 -7.00
C HIS A 193 -15.54 10.51 -8.07
N LEU A 194 -14.62 9.97 -8.87
CA LEU A 194 -14.93 9.00 -9.91
C LEU A 194 -15.48 7.70 -9.32
N ALA A 195 -16.36 7.03 -10.06
CA ALA A 195 -16.98 5.77 -9.62
C ALA A 195 -15.98 4.60 -9.56
N PHE A 196 -14.86 4.68 -10.29
CA PHE A 196 -13.84 3.63 -10.39
C PHE A 196 -12.48 4.10 -9.86
N PRO A 197 -11.65 3.20 -9.31
CA PRO A 197 -10.29 3.49 -8.91
C PRO A 197 -9.33 3.60 -10.12
N ILE A 198 -8.19 4.26 -9.89
CA ILE A 198 -7.11 4.40 -10.89
C ILE A 198 -5.83 3.67 -10.47
N GLN A 199 -5.08 3.17 -11.46
CA GLN A 199 -3.76 2.58 -11.33
C GLN A 199 -2.75 3.31 -12.21
N ILE A 200 -1.72 3.91 -11.61
CA ILE A 200 -0.66 4.57 -12.37
C ILE A 200 0.36 3.51 -12.81
N VAL A 201 0.70 3.51 -14.09
CA VAL A 201 1.69 2.62 -14.69
C VAL A 201 2.71 3.45 -15.45
N TRP A 202 3.99 3.15 -15.28
CA TRP A 202 5.06 3.82 -16.00
C TRP A 202 5.29 3.13 -17.34
N GLU A 203 5.70 3.86 -18.36
CA GLU A 203 5.93 3.29 -19.70
C GLU A 203 6.89 2.09 -19.68
N ASP A 204 7.95 2.13 -18.87
CA ASP A 204 8.91 1.01 -18.71
C ASP A 204 8.36 -0.21 -17.95
N THR A 205 7.15 -0.12 -17.41
CA THR A 205 6.43 -1.25 -16.82
C THR A 205 5.74 -2.10 -17.89
N VAL A 206 5.33 -1.49 -19.00
CA VAL A 206 4.60 -2.17 -20.09
C VAL A 206 5.47 -2.39 -21.33
N ASP A 207 6.53 -1.60 -21.53
CA ASP A 207 7.48 -1.73 -22.63
C ASP A 207 8.94 -1.87 -22.11
N ASP A 208 9.51 -3.07 -22.24
CA ASP A 208 10.89 -3.36 -21.82
C ASP A 208 11.97 -2.65 -22.63
N LYS A 209 11.63 -2.12 -23.80
CA LYS A 209 12.57 -1.39 -24.65
C LYS A 209 12.79 0.04 -24.14
N VAL A 210 11.87 0.53 -23.30
CA VAL A 210 11.92 1.88 -22.76
C VAL A 210 12.84 1.94 -21.55
N SER A 211 13.85 2.81 -21.64
CA SER A 211 14.79 3.07 -20.55
C SER A 211 14.48 4.41 -19.92
N ILE A 212 14.18 4.40 -18.61
CA ILE A 212 14.02 5.62 -17.82
C ILE A 212 15.36 5.99 -17.20
N PRO A 213 15.79 7.28 -17.28
CA PRO A 213 17.04 7.74 -16.70
C PRO A 213 17.20 7.38 -15.21
N GLN A 214 18.40 6.95 -14.81
CA GLN A 214 18.70 6.55 -13.42
C GLN A 214 18.46 7.68 -12.40
N LYS A 215 18.59 8.96 -12.82
CA LYS A 215 18.28 10.12 -11.96
C LYS A 215 16.81 10.16 -11.52
N ILE A 216 15.91 9.53 -12.29
CA ILE A 216 14.48 9.42 -11.98
C ILE A 216 14.18 8.19 -11.13
N LYS A 217 15.07 7.20 -11.14
CA LYS A 217 15.01 6.03 -10.27
C LYS A 217 15.82 6.35 -9.01
N GLU A 218 15.21 7.08 -8.06
CA GLU A 218 15.79 7.51 -6.76
C GLU A 218 16.54 6.42 -5.95
N SER A 219 16.41 5.14 -6.32
CA SER A 219 17.30 4.07 -5.87
C SER A 219 17.56 3.08 -7.01
N SER A 220 18.76 2.49 -7.01
CA SER A 220 19.09 1.30 -7.82
C SER A 220 18.18 0.10 -7.51
N ALA A 221 17.38 0.17 -6.43
CA ALA A 221 16.36 -0.81 -6.07
C ALA A 221 15.12 -0.76 -6.97
N ARG A 222 14.99 0.22 -7.86
CA ARG A 222 13.96 0.23 -8.93
C ARG A 222 14.46 -0.44 -10.20
N LYS A 223 15.14 -1.59 -10.06
CA LYS A 223 15.34 -2.50 -11.18
C LYS A 223 13.96 -3.01 -11.57
N ILE A 224 13.56 -2.77 -12.81
CA ILE A 224 12.29 -3.25 -13.34
C ILE A 224 12.30 -4.77 -13.16
N GLN A 225 11.23 -5.30 -12.57
CA GLN A 225 11.05 -6.74 -12.44
C GLN A 225 10.90 -7.36 -13.84
N ASP A 226 11.12 -8.65 -13.93
CA ASP A 226 10.79 -9.40 -15.14
C ASP A 226 9.29 -9.29 -15.49
N VAL A 227 8.97 -9.56 -16.76
CA VAL A 227 7.60 -9.45 -17.30
C VAL A 227 6.61 -10.29 -16.49
N ALA A 228 6.98 -11.50 -16.06
CA ALA A 228 6.12 -12.36 -15.24
C ALA A 228 5.85 -11.73 -13.88
N GLY A 229 6.88 -11.24 -13.19
CA GLY A 229 6.74 -10.49 -11.92
C GLY A 229 5.86 -9.25 -12.05
N ARG A 230 6.01 -8.47 -13.13
CA ARG A 230 5.14 -7.31 -13.41
C ARG A 230 3.69 -7.74 -13.68
N SER A 231 3.49 -8.83 -14.42
CA SER A 231 2.16 -9.38 -14.72
C SER A 231 1.44 -9.81 -13.45
N TRP A 232 2.13 -10.53 -12.56
CA TRP A 232 1.61 -10.88 -11.23
C TRP A 232 1.16 -9.65 -10.44
N ASN A 233 2.05 -8.65 -10.30
CA ASN A 233 1.74 -7.45 -9.51
C ASN A 233 0.61 -6.61 -10.12
N LEU A 234 0.67 -6.34 -11.43
CA LEU A 234 -0.31 -5.47 -12.09
C LEU A 234 -1.70 -6.12 -12.11
N LEU A 235 -1.81 -7.39 -12.53
CA LEU A 235 -3.11 -8.04 -12.64
C LEU A 235 -3.74 -8.30 -11.27
N THR A 236 -2.95 -8.58 -10.22
CA THR A 236 -3.48 -8.64 -8.84
C THR A 236 -4.05 -7.27 -8.43
N THR A 237 -3.34 -6.19 -8.75
CA THR A 237 -3.78 -4.83 -8.42
C THR A 237 -5.08 -4.48 -9.14
N LEU A 238 -5.15 -4.80 -10.44
CA LEU A 238 -6.35 -4.58 -11.27
C LEU A 238 -7.51 -5.43 -10.78
N TYR A 239 -7.26 -6.69 -10.38
CA TYR A 239 -8.27 -7.57 -9.83
C TYR A 239 -8.92 -6.94 -8.60
N TYR A 240 -8.12 -6.59 -7.59
CA TYR A 240 -8.64 -6.02 -6.35
C TYR A 240 -9.39 -4.70 -6.60
N LYS A 241 -8.81 -3.83 -7.44
CA LYS A 241 -9.40 -2.52 -7.76
C LYS A 241 -10.70 -2.63 -8.54
N GLY A 242 -10.68 -3.35 -9.67
CA GLY A 242 -11.81 -3.46 -10.58
C GLY A 242 -12.94 -4.30 -10.00
N SER A 243 -12.64 -5.48 -9.45
CA SER A 243 -13.69 -6.37 -8.91
C SER A 243 -14.20 -5.96 -7.53
N GLY A 244 -13.39 -5.26 -6.74
CA GLY A 244 -13.68 -5.01 -5.32
C GLY A 244 -13.61 -6.25 -4.44
N ARG A 245 -13.05 -7.35 -4.95
CA ARG A 245 -12.93 -8.64 -4.26
C ARG A 245 -11.53 -8.86 -3.72
N ILE A 246 -11.46 -9.55 -2.59
CA ILE A 246 -10.21 -9.85 -1.90
C ILE A 246 -9.53 -11.06 -2.58
N PRO A 247 -8.31 -10.93 -3.11
CA PRO A 247 -7.62 -12.04 -3.76
C PRO A 247 -7.06 -13.05 -2.74
N TRP A 248 -6.62 -12.60 -1.57
CA TRP A 248 -6.18 -13.46 -0.47
C TRP A 248 -6.26 -12.72 0.86
N ARG A 249 -6.32 -13.47 1.96
CA ARG A 249 -6.23 -12.94 3.33
C ARG A 249 -5.17 -13.68 4.15
N ARG A 250 -4.91 -13.20 5.36
CA ARG A 250 -4.09 -13.93 6.35
C ARG A 250 -4.82 -15.21 6.74
N MET A 251 -4.09 -16.33 6.82
CA MET A 251 -4.66 -17.58 7.36
C MET A 251 -5.06 -17.37 8.84
N PRO A 252 -6.34 -17.50 9.21
CA PRO A 252 -6.77 -17.38 10.61
C PRO A 252 -6.16 -18.48 11.47
N LYS A 253 -5.80 -18.14 12.72
CA LYS A 253 -5.40 -19.16 13.70
C LYS A 253 -6.62 -19.75 14.40
N GLU A 254 -6.53 -21.02 14.79
CA GLU A 254 -7.59 -21.64 15.59
C GLU A 254 -7.75 -20.91 16.93
N GLY A 255 -9.00 -20.60 17.30
CA GLY A 255 -9.32 -19.82 18.50
C GLY A 255 -9.00 -18.32 18.41
N GLU A 256 -8.63 -17.82 17.23
CA GLU A 256 -8.37 -16.39 17.05
C GLU A 256 -9.66 -15.57 17.12
N PHE A 257 -9.61 -14.49 17.89
CA PHE A 257 -10.72 -13.56 18.03
C PHE A 257 -10.88 -12.69 16.79
N THR A 258 -12.11 -12.28 16.51
CA THR A 258 -12.37 -11.22 15.51
C THR A 258 -11.64 -9.95 15.92
N ALA A 259 -10.77 -9.45 15.05
CA ALA A 259 -9.92 -8.31 15.32
C ALA A 259 -10.11 -7.20 14.28
N CYS A 260 -9.95 -5.96 14.72
CA CYS A 260 -9.87 -4.79 13.85
C CYS A 260 -8.48 -4.16 14.00
N TYR A 261 -7.81 -3.92 12.87
CA TYR A 261 -6.48 -3.30 12.84
C TYR A 261 -6.61 -1.85 12.37
N ILE A 262 -6.15 -0.91 13.19
CA ILE A 262 -6.25 0.53 12.91
C ILE A 262 -4.85 1.07 12.70
N GLY A 263 -4.57 1.61 11.52
CA GLY A 263 -3.38 2.39 11.23
C GLY A 263 -3.64 3.86 11.51
N ILE A 264 -2.81 4.52 12.31
CA ILE A 264 -2.87 5.96 12.54
C ILE A 264 -1.57 6.61 12.05
N SER A 265 -1.73 7.64 11.23
CA SER A 265 -0.62 8.48 10.76
C SER A 265 -0.99 9.94 10.75
N PHE A 266 0.05 10.75 10.54
CA PHE A 266 -0.04 12.20 10.43
C PHE A 266 0.63 12.63 9.15
N TYR A 267 -0.02 13.54 8.44
CA TYR A 267 0.53 14.15 7.24
C TYR A 267 0.48 15.68 7.36
N ARG A 268 1.41 16.36 6.71
CA ARG A 268 1.42 17.83 6.65
C ARG A 268 0.52 18.31 5.53
N GLU A 269 -0.33 19.29 5.79
CA GLU A 269 -1.15 19.94 4.76
C GLU A 269 -0.29 20.70 3.75
N ALA A 270 -0.72 20.77 2.48
CA ALA A 270 0.00 21.51 1.45
C ALA A 270 -0.08 23.02 1.73
N GLY A 271 1.07 23.70 1.82
CA GLY A 271 1.15 25.15 1.99
C GLY A 271 0.96 25.68 3.43
N GLY A 272 0.74 24.81 4.42
CA GLY A 272 0.57 25.20 5.82
C GLY A 272 1.87 25.20 6.63
N GLN A 273 2.05 26.19 7.52
CA GLN A 273 3.08 26.17 8.58
C GLN A 273 2.86 24.99 9.52
N GLN A 274 3.65 23.91 9.39
CA GLN A 274 3.73 22.78 10.35
C GLN A 274 2.40 22.22 10.91
N LEU A 275 1.27 22.39 10.23
CA LEU A 275 0.00 21.81 10.64
C LEU A 275 -0.07 20.37 10.14
N PHE A 276 -0.22 19.45 11.08
CA PHE A 276 -0.42 18.03 10.81
C PHE A 276 -1.92 17.72 10.89
N THR A 277 -2.37 16.77 10.09
CA THR A 277 -3.73 16.23 10.16
C THR A 277 -3.65 14.72 10.33
N SER A 278 -4.46 14.18 11.23
CA SER A 278 -4.49 12.74 11.49
C SER A 278 -5.33 12.01 10.44
N ALA A 279 -4.95 10.77 10.14
CA ALA A 279 -5.74 9.89 9.30
C ALA A 279 -5.70 8.48 9.89
N ALA A 280 -6.88 7.87 10.02
CA ALA A 280 -7.05 6.49 10.43
C ALA A 280 -7.43 5.61 9.24
N GLN A 281 -6.90 4.40 9.23
CA GLN A 281 -7.30 3.37 8.28
C GLN A 281 -7.58 2.12 9.06
N MET A 282 -8.77 1.58 8.92
CA MET A 282 -9.14 0.34 9.57
C MET A 282 -9.09 -0.82 8.58
N PHE A 283 -8.68 -1.99 9.06
CA PHE A 283 -8.66 -3.23 8.32
C PHE A 283 -9.36 -4.30 9.14
N ASP A 284 -10.29 -5.02 8.52
CA ASP A 284 -10.91 -6.20 9.12
C ASP A 284 -9.94 -7.41 9.08
N GLU A 285 -10.38 -8.55 9.64
CA GLU A 285 -9.61 -9.79 9.66
C GLU A 285 -9.32 -10.36 8.25
N ARG A 286 -10.04 -9.88 7.23
CA ARG A 286 -9.87 -10.28 5.82
C ARG A 286 -8.92 -9.34 5.08
N GLY A 287 -8.49 -8.24 5.72
CA GLY A 287 -7.67 -7.18 5.14
C GLY A 287 -8.48 -6.12 4.38
N ARG A 288 -9.82 -6.12 4.45
CA ARG A 288 -10.64 -5.08 3.81
C ARG A 288 -10.41 -3.76 4.51
N GLY A 289 -9.89 -2.79 3.77
CA GLY A 289 -9.56 -1.46 4.29
C GLY A 289 -10.71 -0.46 4.17
N PHE A 290 -10.90 0.35 5.22
CA PHE A 290 -11.67 1.59 5.15
C PHE A 290 -10.82 2.76 5.60
N VAL A 291 -10.96 3.91 4.92
CA VAL A 291 -10.22 5.13 5.21
C VAL A 291 -11.11 6.15 5.89
N LEU A 292 -10.62 6.72 6.98
CA LEU A 292 -11.28 7.77 7.76
C LEU A 292 -10.28 8.89 8.01
N LYS A 293 -10.64 10.11 7.63
CA LYS A 293 -9.84 11.29 7.94
C LYS A 293 -10.17 11.79 9.35
N GLY A 294 -9.12 12.09 10.10
CA GLY A 294 -9.23 12.68 11.43
C GLY A 294 -9.12 14.21 11.38
N LYS A 295 -9.07 14.79 12.58
CA LYS A 295 -8.95 16.24 12.78
C LYS A 295 -7.49 16.71 12.74
N ARG A 296 -7.29 18.02 12.89
CA ARG A 296 -5.97 18.61 13.00
C ARG A 296 -5.24 18.04 14.21
N ALA A 297 -3.98 17.71 14.01
CA ALA A 297 -3.09 17.17 15.03
C ALA A 297 -2.23 18.27 15.64
N HIS A 298 -1.84 18.04 16.89
CA HIS A 298 -0.96 18.90 17.65
C HIS A 298 0.49 18.44 17.50
N THR A 299 1.42 19.39 17.65
CA THR A 299 2.86 19.12 17.62
C THR A 299 3.49 19.52 18.94
N GLU A 300 4.52 18.78 19.36
CA GLU A 300 5.36 19.22 20.48
C GLU A 300 6.15 20.47 20.10
N SER A 301 6.67 21.19 21.10
CA SER A 301 7.41 22.46 20.98
C SER A 301 8.69 22.41 20.11
N ARG A 302 9.02 21.24 19.53
CA ARG A 302 10.08 21.03 18.53
C ARG A 302 9.61 20.41 17.20
N GLY A 303 8.30 20.30 16.96
CA GLY A 303 7.68 19.95 15.66
C GLY A 303 7.85 18.51 15.16
N ARG A 304 8.55 17.63 15.91
CA ARG A 304 8.96 16.30 15.41
C ARG A 304 7.97 15.16 15.67
N HIS A 305 7.09 15.29 16.66
CA HIS A 305 6.17 14.22 17.06
C HIS A 305 4.73 14.72 17.07
N PRO A 306 3.96 14.46 16.00
CA PRO A 306 2.54 14.80 15.97
C PRO A 306 1.73 13.82 16.82
N TYR A 307 0.72 14.37 17.51
CA TYR A 307 -0.21 13.65 18.38
C TYR A 307 -1.61 14.26 18.27
N MET A 308 -2.62 13.53 18.71
CA MET A 308 -4.01 14.00 18.80
C MET A 308 -4.36 14.36 20.24
N THR A 309 -5.35 15.24 20.43
CA THR A 309 -5.95 15.41 21.76
C THR A 309 -6.70 14.14 22.16
N SER A 310 -7.02 14.01 23.46
CA SER A 310 -7.87 12.91 23.94
C SER A 310 -9.21 12.85 23.18
N ASP A 311 -9.90 13.98 23.02
CA ASP A 311 -11.18 14.04 22.30
C ASP A 311 -11.08 13.63 20.82
N ASP A 312 -10.06 14.11 20.11
CA ASP A 312 -9.85 13.75 18.71
C ASP A 312 -9.50 12.26 18.56
N ALA A 313 -8.71 11.73 19.49
CA ALA A 313 -8.33 10.32 19.53
C ALA A 313 -9.52 9.41 19.88
N ARG A 314 -10.41 9.87 20.75
CA ARG A 314 -11.68 9.19 21.08
C ARG A 314 -12.62 9.16 19.87
N GLU A 315 -12.85 10.33 19.26
CA GLU A 315 -13.76 10.48 18.12
C GLU A 315 -13.31 9.65 16.90
N ILE A 316 -12.01 9.63 16.58
CA ILE A 316 -11.52 8.86 15.43
C ILE A 316 -11.74 7.35 15.63
N ILE A 317 -11.58 6.84 16.85
CA ILE A 317 -11.82 5.43 17.18
C ILE A 317 -13.32 5.11 17.19
N GLU A 318 -14.16 5.98 17.75
CA GLU A 318 -15.62 5.84 17.69
C GLU A 318 -16.11 5.74 16.24
N ASN A 319 -15.60 6.59 15.35
CA ASN A 319 -15.91 6.57 13.92
C ASN A 319 -15.45 5.27 13.24
N VAL A 320 -14.27 4.77 13.58
CA VAL A 320 -13.76 3.47 13.09
C VAL A 320 -14.68 2.32 13.54
N LEU A 321 -15.07 2.28 14.80
CA LEU A 321 -15.93 1.22 15.34
C LEU A 321 -17.35 1.30 14.77
N ALA A 322 -17.87 2.51 14.54
CA ALA A 322 -19.14 2.71 13.86
C ALA A 322 -19.09 2.21 12.41
N ALA A 323 -17.99 2.46 11.69
CA ALA A 323 -17.77 1.94 10.33
C ALA A 323 -17.67 0.40 10.34
N TYR A 324 -16.93 -0.18 11.29
CA TYR A 324 -16.85 -1.64 11.50
C TYR A 324 -18.24 -2.24 11.71
N LYS A 325 -19.01 -1.70 12.67
CA LYS A 325 -20.35 -2.18 13.01
C LYS A 325 -21.33 -2.03 11.85
N THR A 326 -21.22 -0.98 11.05
CA THR A 326 -22.05 -0.79 9.87
C THR A 326 -21.88 -1.92 8.86
N HIS A 327 -20.64 -2.40 8.69
CA HIS A 327 -20.30 -3.44 7.72
C HIS A 327 -20.48 -4.86 8.26
N HIS A 328 -19.95 -5.15 9.44
CA HIS A 328 -19.97 -6.49 10.05
C HIS A 328 -21.22 -6.77 10.88
N LYS A 329 -22.04 -5.75 11.17
CA LYS A 329 -23.22 -5.82 12.04
C LYS A 329 -22.92 -6.26 13.48
N THR A 330 -21.64 -6.32 13.85
CA THR A 330 -21.12 -6.61 15.19
C THR A 330 -19.88 -5.73 15.44
N LEU A 331 -19.43 -5.67 16.69
CA LEU A 331 -18.14 -5.06 17.07
C LEU A 331 -17.05 -6.14 17.15
N PRO A 332 -15.77 -5.78 16.97
CA PRO A 332 -14.67 -6.72 17.10
C PRO A 332 -14.41 -7.02 18.58
N ALA A 333 -14.03 -8.26 18.88
CA ALA A 333 -13.58 -8.66 20.21
C ALA A 333 -12.22 -8.04 20.60
N ARG A 334 -11.37 -7.74 19.61
CA ARG A 334 -10.03 -7.16 19.82
C ARG A 334 -9.77 -5.99 18.86
N VAL A 335 -9.16 -4.92 19.35
CA VAL A 335 -8.74 -3.78 18.52
C VAL A 335 -7.25 -3.54 18.67
N ILE A 336 -6.53 -3.47 17.56
CA ILE A 336 -5.09 -3.23 17.52
C ILE A 336 -4.83 -1.90 16.80
N VAL A 337 -4.30 -0.92 17.52
CA VAL A 337 -3.96 0.41 16.99
C VAL A 337 -2.45 0.47 16.73
N LEU A 338 -2.08 0.51 15.46
CA LEU A 338 -0.70 0.69 14.99
C LEU A 338 -0.47 2.14 14.59
N LYS A 339 0.44 2.82 15.28
CA LYS A 339 0.73 4.24 15.07
C LYS A 339 2.15 4.46 14.54
N THR A 340 2.34 5.44 13.66
CA THR A 340 3.67 5.80 13.12
C THR A 340 4.51 6.69 14.05
N SER A 341 3.90 7.27 15.09
CA SER A 341 4.56 8.08 16.13
C SER A 341 4.22 7.55 17.52
N ARG A 342 4.99 7.97 18.53
CA ARG A 342 4.75 7.60 19.93
C ARG A 342 3.37 8.07 20.39
N PHE A 343 2.71 7.27 21.24
CA PHE A 343 1.50 7.68 21.94
C PHE A 343 1.83 8.65 23.07
N LYS A 344 1.02 9.70 23.21
CA LYS A 344 0.94 10.47 24.46
C LYS A 344 -0.10 9.84 25.39
N ASP A 345 0.04 10.11 26.68
CA ASP A 345 -0.87 9.57 27.70
C ASP A 345 -2.32 10.02 27.41
N GLU A 346 -2.56 11.31 27.14
CA GLU A 346 -3.88 11.85 26.79
C GLU A 346 -4.50 11.18 25.55
N GLU A 347 -3.69 10.89 24.53
CA GLU A 347 -4.15 10.23 23.30
C GLU A 347 -4.50 8.76 23.56
N ALA A 348 -3.67 8.07 24.35
CA ALA A 348 -3.93 6.70 24.75
C ALA A 348 -5.20 6.63 25.62
N GLU A 349 -5.41 7.57 26.53
CA GLU A 349 -6.62 7.69 27.34
C GLU A 349 -7.87 7.84 26.46
N GLY A 350 -7.88 8.77 25.51
CA GLY A 350 -9.02 8.95 24.59
C GLY A 350 -9.33 7.71 23.75
N ILE A 351 -8.30 7.00 23.27
CA ILE A 351 -8.46 5.71 22.57
C ILE A 351 -9.09 4.68 23.50
N LEU A 352 -8.58 4.54 24.72
CA LEU A 352 -9.06 3.57 25.69
C LEU A 352 -10.51 3.84 26.12
N GLU A 353 -10.88 5.11 26.31
CA GLU A 353 -12.25 5.52 26.59
C GLU A 353 -13.22 5.10 25.48
N ALA A 354 -12.87 5.35 24.21
CA ALA A 354 -13.69 4.93 23.06
C ALA A 354 -13.87 3.40 23.02
N LEU A 355 -12.80 2.63 23.25
CA LEU A 355 -12.82 1.17 23.24
C LEU A 355 -13.69 0.61 24.38
N ASN A 356 -13.55 1.16 25.58
CA ASN A 356 -14.34 0.79 26.75
C ASN A 356 -15.83 1.12 26.56
N ALA A 357 -16.14 2.32 26.05
CA ALA A 357 -17.52 2.74 25.78
C ALA A 357 -18.21 1.86 24.73
N ALA A 358 -17.45 1.36 23.75
CA ALA A 358 -17.94 0.41 22.76
C ALA A 358 -18.08 -1.02 23.29
N GLY A 359 -17.54 -1.34 24.46
CA GLY A 359 -17.51 -2.71 25.00
C GLY A 359 -16.50 -3.62 24.29
N THR A 360 -15.39 -3.06 23.80
CA THR A 360 -14.29 -3.87 23.24
C THR A 360 -13.50 -4.48 24.39
N GLU A 361 -13.48 -5.81 24.47
CA GLU A 361 -12.82 -6.53 25.57
C GLU A 361 -11.29 -6.41 25.52
N MET A 362 -10.69 -6.61 24.35
CA MET A 362 -9.23 -6.64 24.17
C MET A 362 -8.70 -5.50 23.32
N ARG A 363 -7.56 -4.95 23.71
CA ARG A 363 -6.92 -3.80 23.04
C ARG A 363 -5.41 -3.91 23.04
N ASP A 364 -4.81 -3.42 21.96
CA ASP A 364 -3.37 -3.27 21.85
C ASP A 364 -3.02 -1.97 21.14
N LEU A 365 -2.23 -1.12 21.79
CA LEU A 365 -1.74 0.14 21.22
C LEU A 365 -0.24 -0.02 20.99
N VAL A 366 0.21 0.02 19.73
CA VAL A 366 1.60 -0.24 19.36
C VAL A 366 2.14 0.90 18.51
N TRP A 367 3.18 1.57 19.01
CA TRP A 367 3.96 2.46 18.17
C TRP A 367 4.95 1.62 17.36
N VAL A 368 4.84 1.71 16.02
CA VAL A 368 5.72 1.00 15.10
C VAL A 368 6.77 1.98 14.60
N GLN A 369 7.98 1.89 15.13
CA GLN A 369 9.11 2.64 14.65
C GLN A 369 9.74 1.92 13.45
N GLU A 370 9.63 2.54 12.28
CA GLU A 370 10.03 1.91 11.00
C GLU A 370 11.53 1.71 10.86
N SER A 371 12.35 2.53 11.53
CA SER A 371 13.80 2.45 11.51
C SER A 371 14.37 2.45 12.92
N TYR A 372 15.20 1.44 13.20
CA TYR A 372 15.97 1.37 14.43
C TYR A 372 17.46 1.15 14.10
N SER A 373 18.34 1.72 14.93
CA SER A 373 19.79 1.74 14.69
C SER A 373 20.46 0.41 15.03
N VAL A 374 19.85 -0.40 15.90
CA VAL A 374 20.38 -1.71 16.30
C VAL A 374 20.19 -2.72 15.18
N LYS A 375 21.25 -3.48 14.89
CA LYS A 375 21.24 -4.57 13.93
C LYS A 375 21.67 -5.88 14.59
N LEU A 376 20.95 -6.95 14.31
CA LEU A 376 21.36 -8.32 14.56
C LEU A 376 22.24 -8.81 13.41
N MET A 377 23.25 -9.58 13.76
CA MET A 377 24.10 -10.28 12.81
C MET A 377 23.97 -11.78 13.03
N ARG A 378 23.97 -12.54 11.94
CA ARG A 378 23.98 -13.99 11.94
C ARG A 378 25.31 -14.43 11.35
N ASP A 379 25.85 -15.54 11.87
CA ASP A 379 27.05 -16.12 11.29
C ASP A 379 26.82 -16.56 9.83
N GLY A 380 27.84 -16.40 8.99
CA GLY A 380 27.83 -16.67 7.55
C GLY A 380 27.59 -15.46 6.63
N ASN A 381 27.35 -15.75 5.35
CA ASN A 381 27.33 -14.74 4.26
C ASN A 381 25.96 -14.10 3.99
N TYR A 382 24.93 -14.49 4.74
CA TYR A 382 23.56 -14.06 4.52
C TYR A 382 23.05 -13.34 5.76
N PRO A 383 22.21 -12.30 5.60
CA PRO A 383 21.65 -11.59 6.75
C PRO A 383 20.77 -12.51 7.62
N VAL A 384 20.25 -11.93 8.69
CA VAL A 384 19.25 -12.60 9.54
C VAL A 384 18.05 -13.05 8.72
N LEU A 385 17.38 -14.10 9.22
CA LEU A 385 16.21 -14.65 8.55
C LEU A 385 15.04 -13.66 8.65
N ARG A 386 14.24 -13.58 7.59
CA ARG A 386 12.93 -12.93 7.69
C ARG A 386 12.10 -13.66 8.76
N GLY A 387 11.47 -12.91 9.65
CA GLY A 387 10.77 -13.42 10.83
C GLY A 387 11.62 -13.50 12.10
N THR A 388 12.90 -13.12 12.07
CA THR A 388 13.72 -13.00 13.30
C THR A 388 13.15 -11.91 14.22
N PHE A 389 12.94 -12.28 15.48
CA PHE A 389 12.39 -11.44 16.54
C PHE A 389 13.27 -11.48 17.79
N VAL A 390 13.41 -10.33 18.47
CA VAL A 390 14.09 -10.19 19.76
C VAL A 390 13.18 -9.45 20.72
N ASP A 391 12.95 -10.03 21.90
CA ASP A 391 12.32 -9.32 23.01
C ASP A 391 13.38 -8.49 23.76
N LEU A 392 13.15 -7.18 23.83
CA LEU A 392 14.04 -6.21 24.50
C LEU A 392 13.54 -5.83 25.90
N GLY A 393 12.70 -6.65 26.53
CA GLY A 393 12.15 -6.39 27.86
C GLY A 393 11.05 -5.34 27.84
N GLY A 394 10.07 -5.54 26.95
CA GLY A 394 8.90 -4.66 26.79
C GLY A 394 8.74 -4.11 25.37
N ASN A 395 9.85 -3.88 24.66
CA ASN A 395 9.86 -3.58 23.23
C ASN A 395 10.27 -4.79 22.41
N GLY A 396 9.88 -4.82 21.14
CA GLY A 396 10.13 -5.94 20.24
C GLY A 396 10.90 -5.52 19.00
N LEU A 397 12.04 -6.14 18.71
CA LEU A 397 12.78 -5.93 17.47
C LEU A 397 12.39 -7.00 16.44
N LEU A 398 11.72 -6.60 15.36
CA LEU A 398 11.17 -7.52 14.36
C LEU A 398 11.80 -7.31 12.97
N TYR A 399 12.44 -8.35 12.44
CA TYR A 399 12.93 -8.40 11.07
C TYR A 399 11.85 -8.91 10.12
N THR A 400 11.12 -7.97 9.51
CA THR A 400 10.19 -8.30 8.43
C THR A 400 10.92 -8.56 7.12
N ASN A 401 12.11 -8.02 6.91
CA ASN A 401 12.96 -8.36 5.77
C ASN A 401 14.21 -9.12 6.23
N GLY A 402 14.71 -10.00 5.38
CA GLY A 402 15.87 -10.83 5.68
C GLY A 402 15.96 -11.99 4.70
N SER A 403 16.91 -12.89 4.93
CA SER A 403 17.05 -14.12 4.15
C SER A 403 15.79 -14.96 4.21
N MET A 404 15.34 -15.43 3.05
CA MET A 404 14.13 -16.22 2.90
C MET A 404 14.49 -17.62 2.40
N PRO A 405 14.41 -18.66 3.23
CA PRO A 405 14.67 -20.03 2.81
C PRO A 405 13.86 -20.44 1.58
N TYR A 406 12.60 -20.01 1.51
CA TYR A 406 11.70 -20.27 0.38
C TYR A 406 12.22 -19.72 -0.97
N TYR A 407 12.92 -18.58 -0.98
CA TYR A 407 13.58 -18.05 -2.18
C TYR A 407 15.01 -18.55 -2.36
N GLY A 408 15.59 -19.15 -1.31
CA GLY A 408 17.01 -19.52 -1.27
C GLY A 408 17.97 -18.32 -1.25
N THR A 409 17.48 -17.11 -0.99
CA THR A 409 18.29 -15.88 -0.98
C THR A 409 17.65 -14.73 -0.19
N TYR A 410 18.35 -13.61 -0.07
CA TYR A 410 17.81 -12.33 0.39
C TYR A 410 17.52 -11.43 -0.81
N PRO A 411 16.24 -11.08 -1.07
CA PRO A 411 15.87 -10.28 -2.24
C PRO A 411 16.14 -8.77 -2.11
N GLY A 412 16.77 -8.31 -1.01
CA GLY A 412 17.04 -6.89 -0.78
C GLY A 412 18.46 -6.46 -1.17
N MET A 413 18.63 -5.18 -1.51
CA MET A 413 19.91 -4.61 -1.94
C MET A 413 20.85 -4.21 -0.79
N TYR A 414 20.28 -3.89 0.37
CA TYR A 414 21.01 -3.43 1.56
C TYR A 414 20.67 -4.29 2.76
N ASP A 415 21.49 -4.26 3.81
CA ASP A 415 21.20 -4.96 5.06
C ASP A 415 19.76 -4.72 5.52
N PRO A 416 19.03 -5.78 5.93
CA PRO A 416 17.69 -5.61 6.42
C PRO A 416 17.69 -4.73 7.67
N ARG A 417 16.69 -3.84 7.74
CA ARG A 417 16.46 -2.99 8.92
C ARG A 417 15.21 -3.49 9.64
N PRO A 418 15.30 -3.72 10.96
CA PRO A 418 14.16 -4.17 11.73
C PRO A 418 13.14 -3.05 11.94
N LEU A 419 11.90 -3.45 12.22
CA LEU A 419 10.91 -2.62 12.88
C LEU A 419 11.13 -2.73 14.39
N LEU A 420 11.05 -1.61 15.10
CA LEU A 420 10.94 -1.62 16.55
C LEU A 420 9.46 -1.44 16.92
N LEU A 421 8.91 -2.42 17.61
CA LEU A 421 7.57 -2.42 18.17
C LEU A 421 7.66 -1.93 19.60
N CYS A 422 6.92 -0.86 19.90
CA CYS A 422 6.83 -0.26 21.22
C CYS A 422 5.37 -0.35 21.70
N PRO A 423 4.95 -1.49 22.30
CA PRO A 423 3.63 -1.63 22.88
C PRO A 423 3.42 -0.65 24.05
N HIS A 424 2.20 -0.13 24.17
CA HIS A 424 1.76 0.62 25.34
C HIS A 424 1.53 -0.33 26.52
N SER A 425 1.64 0.16 27.75
CA SER A 425 1.46 -0.64 28.97
C SER A 425 0.04 -1.21 29.16
N SER A 426 -0.94 -0.67 28.43
CA SER A 426 -2.34 -1.11 28.47
C SER A 426 -2.67 -2.25 27.50
N CYS A 427 -1.70 -2.78 26.76
CA CYS A 427 -1.91 -3.88 25.83
C CYS A 427 -2.26 -5.17 26.57
N ASP A 428 -3.27 -5.89 26.09
CA ASP A 428 -3.63 -7.22 26.61
C ASP A 428 -2.68 -8.32 26.06
N SER A 429 -2.07 -8.07 24.90
CA SER A 429 -1.18 -9.03 24.24
C SER A 429 0.28 -8.83 24.61
N THR A 430 1.04 -9.92 24.64
CA THR A 430 2.49 -9.87 24.78
C THR A 430 3.16 -9.27 23.53
N VAL A 431 4.34 -8.67 23.70
CA VAL A 431 5.12 -8.14 22.57
C VAL A 431 5.45 -9.20 21.51
N THR A 432 5.60 -10.46 21.91
CA THR A 432 5.83 -11.58 20.99
C THR A 432 4.60 -11.86 20.12
N GLN A 433 3.39 -11.91 20.72
CA GLN A 433 2.13 -12.09 19.98
C GLN A 433 1.91 -10.94 18.99
N LEU A 434 2.14 -9.70 19.45
CA LEU A 434 2.06 -8.52 18.60
C LEU A 434 3.05 -8.57 17.43
N ALA A 435 4.27 -9.03 17.68
CA ALA A 435 5.29 -9.15 16.64
C ALA A 435 4.94 -10.21 15.58
N GLU A 436 4.44 -11.36 16.00
CA GLU A 436 3.99 -12.42 15.08
C GLU A 436 2.81 -11.93 14.22
N GLU A 437 1.88 -11.21 14.83
CA GLU A 437 0.72 -10.65 14.15
C GLU A 437 1.12 -9.53 13.18
N VAL A 438 1.95 -8.57 13.59
CA VAL A 438 2.51 -7.54 12.71
C VAL A 438 3.27 -8.17 11.54
N PHE A 439 4.03 -9.23 11.79
CA PHE A 439 4.75 -9.97 10.75
C PHE A 439 3.78 -10.57 9.72
N SER A 440 2.68 -11.19 10.17
CA SER A 440 1.65 -11.73 9.28
C SER A 440 1.00 -10.67 8.39
N LEU A 441 0.74 -9.47 8.93
CA LEU A 441 0.11 -8.35 8.21
C LEU A 441 0.99 -7.76 7.11
N THR A 442 2.29 -8.06 7.10
CA THR A 442 3.17 -7.64 5.98
C THR A 442 2.80 -8.33 4.67
N LYS A 443 2.18 -9.52 4.72
CA LYS A 443 1.76 -10.27 3.53
C LYS A 443 0.47 -9.76 2.88
N ILE A 444 -0.22 -8.84 3.55
CA ILE A 444 -1.50 -8.31 3.07
C ILE A 444 -1.22 -7.08 2.20
N ASN A 445 -0.75 -7.33 0.98
CA ASN A 445 -0.48 -6.30 -0.02
C ASN A 445 -1.01 -6.67 -1.40
N TRP A 446 -2.21 -6.20 -1.74
CA TRP A 446 -2.80 -6.46 -3.07
C TRP A 446 -2.27 -5.56 -4.19
N ASN A 447 -1.23 -4.76 -3.93
CA ASN A 447 -0.43 -4.08 -4.98
C ASN A 447 0.85 -4.84 -5.33
N SER A 448 1.22 -5.89 -4.57
CA SER A 448 2.39 -6.71 -4.87
C SER A 448 2.29 -8.12 -4.33
N THR A 449 2.58 -9.10 -5.18
CA THR A 449 2.58 -10.51 -4.81
C THR A 449 3.90 -10.97 -4.18
N GLN A 450 4.86 -10.07 -3.95
CA GLN A 450 6.14 -10.41 -3.33
C GLN A 450 5.99 -10.65 -1.82
N MET A 451 6.58 -11.73 -1.33
CA MET A 451 6.52 -12.12 0.09
C MET A 451 7.33 -11.23 1.04
N ASN A 452 8.36 -10.53 0.56
CA ASN A 452 9.32 -9.75 1.36
C ASN A 452 8.90 -8.29 1.59
N GLN A 453 7.61 -8.06 1.86
CA GLN A 453 7.13 -6.72 2.21
C GLN A 453 7.61 -6.34 3.60
N ARG A 454 8.06 -5.08 3.75
CA ARG A 454 8.63 -4.58 5.02
C ARG A 454 7.57 -4.14 6.02
N LEU A 455 6.57 -3.37 5.58
CA LEU A 455 5.62 -2.70 6.47
C LEU A 455 4.30 -3.50 6.54
N PRO A 456 3.70 -3.64 7.74
CA PRO A 456 2.37 -4.22 7.87
C PRO A 456 1.32 -3.30 7.21
N ILE A 457 0.21 -3.88 6.74
CA ILE A 457 -0.80 -3.15 5.98
C ILE A 457 -1.31 -1.87 6.66
N PRO A 458 -1.58 -1.80 7.99
CA PRO A 458 -2.11 -0.58 8.58
C PRO A 458 -1.11 0.57 8.53
N ILE A 459 0.18 0.32 8.79
CA ILE A 459 1.24 1.34 8.70
C ILE A 459 1.48 1.76 7.25
N ARG A 460 1.52 0.79 6.34
CA ARG A 460 1.70 1.07 4.90
C ARG A 460 0.56 1.92 4.34
N ALA A 461 -0.68 1.58 4.70
CA ALA A 461 -1.87 2.32 4.33
C ALA A 461 -1.83 3.75 4.85
N ALA A 462 -1.45 3.92 6.12
CA ALA A 462 -1.36 5.22 6.75
C ALA A 462 -0.43 6.19 5.97
N ARG A 463 0.73 5.70 5.55
CA ARG A 463 1.64 6.46 4.67
C ARG A 463 1.00 6.82 3.32
N MET A 464 0.42 5.85 2.62
CA MET A 464 -0.13 6.06 1.27
C MET A 464 -1.36 6.97 1.27
N VAL A 465 -2.20 6.88 2.29
CA VAL A 465 -3.41 7.69 2.44
C VAL A 465 -3.03 9.14 2.77
N GLY A 466 -2.10 9.37 3.69
CA GLY A 466 -1.64 10.71 4.04
C GLY A 466 -1.07 11.49 2.84
N GLU A 467 -0.37 10.81 1.93
CA GLU A 467 0.13 11.42 0.69
C GLU A 467 -0.98 11.93 -0.25
N ILE A 468 -2.19 11.38 -0.16
CA ILE A 468 -3.33 11.73 -1.02
C ILE A 468 -4.20 12.76 -0.31
N LEU A 469 -4.53 12.53 0.97
CA LEU A 469 -5.35 13.44 1.76
C LEU A 469 -4.74 14.85 1.87
N LYS A 470 -3.40 14.98 1.77
CA LYS A 470 -2.70 16.27 1.67
C LYS A 470 -3.21 17.17 0.52
N TYR A 471 -3.74 16.60 -0.55
CA TYR A 471 -4.20 17.32 -1.74
C TYR A 471 -5.72 17.43 -1.87
N MET A 472 -6.48 16.88 -0.91
CA MET A 472 -7.94 17.01 -0.89
C MET A 472 -8.32 18.42 -0.42
N LYS A 473 -9.22 19.08 -1.15
CA LYS A 473 -9.73 20.40 -0.74
C LYS A 473 -10.74 20.26 0.40
N GLU A 474 -10.88 21.30 1.22
CA GLU A 474 -11.91 21.35 2.25
C GLU A 474 -13.31 21.23 1.61
N GLY A 475 -14.15 20.36 2.16
CA GLY A 475 -15.48 20.06 1.62
C GLY A 475 -15.52 19.11 0.41
N GLN A 476 -14.37 18.66 -0.11
CA GLN A 476 -14.35 17.63 -1.15
C GLN A 476 -14.80 16.28 -0.58
N VAL A 477 -15.66 15.56 -1.30
CA VAL A 477 -16.15 14.24 -0.86
C VAL A 477 -14.99 13.25 -0.82
N GLU A 478 -14.77 12.66 0.36
CA GLU A 478 -13.77 11.63 0.60
C GLU A 478 -14.39 10.25 0.45
N SER A 479 -13.69 9.33 -0.21
CA SER A 479 -14.14 7.96 -0.34
C SER A 479 -13.66 7.15 0.85
N THR A 480 -14.53 6.38 1.48
CA THR A 480 -14.09 5.42 2.52
C THR A 480 -13.43 4.18 1.92
N ASP A 481 -13.57 3.95 0.62
CA ASP A 481 -13.02 2.80 -0.09
C ASP A 481 -11.50 2.90 -0.29
N TYR A 482 -10.75 2.02 0.39
CA TYR A 482 -9.30 1.93 0.32
C TYR A 482 -8.75 1.70 -1.10
N ARG A 483 -9.52 1.10 -2.02
CA ARG A 483 -9.10 0.86 -3.42
C ARG A 483 -8.69 2.13 -4.16
N LYS A 484 -9.30 3.27 -3.81
CA LYS A 484 -8.99 4.56 -4.45
C LYS A 484 -7.63 5.14 -4.00
N TYR A 485 -7.17 4.77 -2.81
CA TYR A 485 -5.94 5.30 -2.21
C TYR A 485 -4.67 4.54 -2.60
N ILE A 486 -4.78 3.26 -2.95
CA ILE A 486 -3.61 2.42 -3.21
C ILE A 486 -3.10 2.46 -4.63
#